data_AF-A0AAV7KJ72-F1
#
_entry.id   AF-A0AAV7KJ72-F1
#
_cell.length_a   1.000
_cell.length_b   1.000
_cell.length_c   1.000
_cell.angle_alpha   90.00
_cell.angle_beta   90.00
_cell.angle_gamma   90.00
#
_symmetry.space_group_name_H-M   'P 1'
#
loop_
_entity.id
_entity.type
_entity.pdbx_description
1 polymer ?
#
loop_
_entity_poly.entity_id
_entity_poly.type
_entity_poly.pdbx_seq_one_letter_code
_entity_poly.pdbx_strand_id
1 'polypeptide(L)'
;MSNKTSDRSEKSKRRNGGDEKEPEPGSKRIKLTSSEIKHMKREDIIGRWQEQDSYIDNQEMQSDRFKGKLKQLENKIQEDHRREEVLNMRLSTKEHELQELISQVDELKRAQTSRMPGQLNNYPVDPAVNIIFQKMNQELKETQARYKQAQEDLSAWKFTPNSATGKKLVAKCKQLITENEELGKQLSEGRVARLEAQLALQKNYTQQLKKSREELNQVVLQLDEELEAFQSTVLALENKITDSTNTEHPKPKSQSKSSKSSSKQ
;
A
#
# COMPACT_ATOMS: atom_id res chain seq x y z
N MET A 1 33.98 10.41 -56.33
CA MET A 1 33.96 9.79 -54.99
C MET A 1 32.99 10.60 -54.15
N SER A 2 31.68 10.59 -54.38
CA SER A 2 30.67 9.51 -54.39
C SER A 2 30.43 8.91 -53.00
N ASN A 3 29.36 9.40 -52.36
CA ASN A 3 28.42 8.78 -51.39
C ASN A 3 27.90 9.94 -50.49
N LYS A 4 26.78 10.63 -50.74
CA LYS A 4 25.39 10.23 -51.02
C LYS A 4 24.82 9.33 -49.90
N THR A 5 24.46 9.94 -48.77
CA THR A 5 23.54 9.34 -47.79
C THR A 5 22.11 9.71 -48.17
N SER A 6 21.50 8.82 -48.95
CA SER A 6 20.08 8.78 -49.25
C SER A 6 19.43 7.74 -48.33
N ASP A 7 18.20 8.04 -47.89
CA ASP A 7 17.13 7.11 -47.56
C ASP A 7 17.39 5.98 -46.56
N ARG A 8 16.73 6.04 -45.39
CA ARG A 8 15.69 5.04 -45.10
C ARG A 8 14.74 5.53 -44.01
N SER A 9 13.53 5.80 -44.46
CA SER A 9 12.31 5.76 -43.68
C SER A 9 12.19 4.43 -42.90
N GLU A 10 12.08 4.51 -41.57
CA GLU A 10 11.55 3.41 -40.77
C GLU A 10 10.32 3.88 -40.00
N LYS A 11 9.23 3.86 -40.76
CA LYS A 11 7.84 3.99 -40.35
C LYS A 11 7.47 2.74 -39.55
N SER A 12 7.85 2.66 -38.27
CA SER A 12 7.42 1.57 -37.40
C SER A 12 5.98 1.81 -36.95
N LYS A 13 5.05 1.34 -37.79
CA LYS A 13 3.68 0.95 -37.43
C LYS A 13 3.75 0.07 -36.17
N ARG A 14 3.33 0.61 -35.03
CA ARG A 14 2.67 -0.20 -33.99
C ARG A 14 1.19 0.14 -34.00
N ARG A 15 0.53 -0.39 -35.04
CA ARG A 15 -0.86 -0.82 -34.94
C ARG A 15 -0.86 -2.03 -34.02
N ASN A 16 -1.37 -1.87 -32.81
CA ASN A 16 -2.18 -2.87 -32.11
C ASN A 16 -2.70 -2.21 -30.83
N GLY A 17 -3.56 -1.19 -31.00
CA GLY A 17 -4.68 -1.03 -30.08
C GLY A 17 -5.65 -2.14 -30.45
N GLY A 18 -5.32 -3.37 -30.06
CA GLY A 18 -6.32 -4.42 -30.03
C GLY A 18 -7.26 -4.01 -28.93
N ASP A 19 -8.51 -3.74 -29.31
CA ASP A 19 -9.63 -3.75 -28.38
C ASP A 19 -9.43 -4.95 -27.45
N GLU A 20 -9.06 -4.69 -26.21
CA GLU A 20 -9.34 -5.61 -25.12
C GLU A 20 -10.86 -5.61 -25.02
N LYS A 21 -11.50 -6.34 -25.93
CA LYS A 21 -12.85 -6.84 -25.72
C LYS A 21 -12.79 -7.50 -24.36
N GLU A 22 -13.51 -6.89 -23.41
CA GLU A 22 -13.84 -7.50 -22.14
C GLU A 22 -14.15 -8.98 -22.39
N PRO A 23 -13.65 -9.90 -21.54
CA PRO A 23 -13.92 -11.30 -21.74
C PRO A 23 -15.44 -11.49 -21.76
N GLU A 24 -15.94 -11.91 -22.92
CA GLU A 24 -17.31 -12.37 -23.15
C GLU A 24 -17.81 -13.10 -21.89
N PRO A 25 -19.05 -12.85 -21.44
CA PRO A 25 -19.56 -13.39 -20.18
C PRO A 25 -19.42 -14.90 -20.22
N GLY A 26 -18.40 -15.41 -19.53
CA GLY A 26 -18.04 -16.82 -19.57
C GLY A 26 -19.25 -17.66 -19.21
N SER A 27 -19.44 -18.74 -19.97
CA SER A 27 -20.56 -19.69 -19.80
C SER A 27 -20.80 -19.92 -18.30
N LYS A 28 -22.01 -19.69 -17.81
CA LYS A 28 -22.29 -19.79 -16.38
C LYS A 28 -22.41 -21.27 -16.02
N ARG A 29 -21.77 -21.69 -14.92
CA ARG A 29 -21.89 -23.05 -14.39
C ARG A 29 -23.37 -23.41 -14.21
N ILE A 30 -23.80 -24.49 -14.85
CA ILE A 30 -25.17 -25.00 -14.75
C ILE A 30 -25.30 -25.70 -13.40
N LYS A 31 -26.25 -25.26 -12.59
CA LYS A 31 -26.64 -25.90 -11.32
C LYS A 31 -28.06 -26.42 -11.48
N LEU A 32 -28.23 -27.74 -11.44
CA LEU A 32 -29.55 -28.37 -11.46
C LEU A 32 -29.86 -28.95 -10.09
N THR A 33 -31.07 -28.71 -9.62
CA THR A 33 -31.60 -29.24 -8.36
C THR A 33 -32.18 -30.64 -8.58
N SER A 34 -32.11 -31.51 -7.58
CA SER A 34 -32.54 -32.91 -7.68
C SER A 34 -33.99 -33.10 -8.15
N SER A 35 -34.85 -32.11 -7.89
CA SER A 35 -36.25 -32.09 -8.33
C SER A 35 -36.42 -31.71 -9.81
N GLU A 36 -35.53 -30.88 -10.36
CA GLU A 36 -35.58 -30.44 -11.76
C GLU A 36 -35.16 -31.57 -12.70
N ILE A 37 -34.13 -32.32 -12.30
CA ILE A 37 -33.63 -33.49 -13.06
C ILE A 37 -34.71 -34.55 -13.23
N LYS A 38 -35.58 -34.75 -12.22
CA LYS A 38 -36.65 -35.76 -12.25
C LYS A 38 -37.81 -35.43 -13.20
N HIS A 39 -37.99 -34.16 -13.57
CA HIS A 39 -39.12 -33.70 -14.40
C HIS A 39 -38.68 -33.25 -15.80
N MET A 40 -37.39 -33.35 -16.11
CA MET A 40 -36.84 -32.97 -17.41
C MET A 40 -36.87 -34.11 -18.43
N LYS A 41 -37.03 -33.76 -19.71
CA LYS A 41 -36.92 -34.72 -20.80
C LYS A 41 -35.45 -35.07 -21.04
N ARG A 42 -35.21 -36.25 -21.61
CA ARG A 42 -33.86 -36.77 -21.86
C ARG A 42 -33.05 -35.84 -22.77
N GLU A 43 -33.68 -35.24 -23.77
CA GLU A 43 -33.02 -34.31 -24.69
C GLU A 43 -32.52 -33.05 -23.98
N ASP A 44 -33.33 -32.50 -23.06
CA ASP A 44 -32.98 -31.29 -22.30
C ASP A 44 -31.82 -31.53 -21.32
N ILE A 45 -31.74 -32.74 -20.76
CA ILE A 45 -30.63 -33.16 -19.89
C ILE A 45 -29.32 -33.26 -20.69
N ILE A 46 -29.38 -33.80 -21.91
CA ILE A 46 -28.21 -33.92 -22.80
C ILE A 46 -27.72 -32.52 -23.21
N GLY A 47 -28.62 -31.61 -23.58
CA GLY A 47 -28.25 -30.24 -23.94
C GLY A 47 -27.55 -29.51 -22.79
N ARG A 48 -28.09 -29.61 -21.57
CA ARG A 48 -27.45 -29.00 -20.38
C ARG A 48 -26.14 -29.66 -19.99
N TRP A 49 -25.98 -30.96 -20.24
CA TRP A 49 -24.70 -31.64 -20.05
C TRP A 49 -23.65 -31.11 -21.03
N GLN A 50 -23.98 -30.97 -22.32
CA GLN A 50 -23.08 -30.44 -23.34
C GLN A 50 -22.66 -28.98 -23.07
N GLU A 51 -23.58 -28.15 -22.59
CA GLU A 51 -23.28 -26.77 -22.17
C GLU A 51 -22.35 -26.73 -20.96
N GLN A 52 -22.55 -27.63 -19.99
CA GLN A 52 -21.68 -27.76 -18.83
C GLN A 52 -20.30 -28.29 -19.20
N ASP A 53 -20.20 -29.23 -20.14
CA ASP A 53 -18.95 -29.78 -20.67
C ASP A 53 -18.16 -28.69 -21.41
N SER A 54 -18.83 -27.92 -22.26
CA SER A 54 -18.24 -26.75 -22.95
C SER A 54 -17.78 -25.66 -21.98
N TYR A 55 -18.45 -25.50 -20.83
CA TYR A 55 -17.98 -24.60 -19.77
C TYR A 55 -16.72 -25.13 -19.09
N ILE A 56 -16.66 -26.43 -18.80
CA ILE A 56 -15.48 -27.07 -18.20
C ILE A 56 -14.27 -26.94 -19.13
N ASP A 57 -14.41 -27.26 -20.42
CA ASP A 57 -13.36 -27.10 -21.42
C ASP A 57 -12.82 -25.66 -21.47
N ASN A 58 -13.73 -24.67 -21.43
CA ASN A 58 -13.33 -23.26 -21.39
C ASN A 58 -12.59 -22.88 -20.11
N GLN A 59 -12.99 -23.42 -18.94
CA GLN A 59 -12.30 -23.19 -17.67
C GLN A 59 -10.91 -23.85 -17.66
N GLU A 60 -10.78 -25.07 -18.18
CA GLU A 60 -9.51 -25.77 -18.31
C GLU A 60 -8.56 -25.01 -19.24
N MET A 61 -9.05 -24.55 -20.39
CA MET A 61 -8.27 -23.74 -21.33
C MET A 61 -7.85 -22.38 -20.73
N GLN A 62 -8.68 -21.77 -19.87
CA GLN A 62 -8.30 -20.57 -19.13
C GLN A 62 -7.22 -20.87 -18.08
N SER A 63 -7.40 -21.95 -17.31
CA SER A 63 -6.42 -22.41 -16.31
C SER A 63 -5.05 -22.66 -16.94
N ASP A 64 -5.00 -23.33 -18.08
CA ASP A 64 -3.75 -23.61 -18.79
C ASP A 64 -3.12 -22.35 -19.39
N ARG A 65 -3.93 -21.40 -19.87
CA ARG A 65 -3.43 -20.07 -20.24
C ARG A 65 -2.82 -19.33 -19.06
N PHE A 66 -3.45 -19.35 -17.90
CA PHE A 66 -2.90 -18.72 -16.69
C PHE A 66 -1.62 -19.42 -16.22
N LYS A 67 -1.55 -20.74 -16.23
CA LYS A 67 -0.32 -21.50 -15.94
C LYS A 67 0.80 -21.16 -16.92
N GLY A 68 0.50 -21.07 -18.21
CA GLY A 68 1.48 -20.66 -19.23
C GLY A 68 2.02 -19.24 -18.98
N LYS A 69 1.13 -18.30 -18.63
CA LYS A 69 1.52 -16.92 -18.31
C LYS A 69 2.33 -16.83 -17.01
N LEU A 70 1.99 -17.61 -15.99
CA LEU A 70 2.77 -17.73 -14.76
C LEU A 70 4.19 -18.22 -15.04
N LYS A 71 4.35 -19.30 -15.81
CA LYS A 71 5.66 -19.82 -16.18
C LYS A 71 6.50 -18.81 -17.00
N GLN A 72 5.85 -18.06 -17.89
CA GLN A 72 6.53 -16.99 -18.64
C GLN A 72 6.99 -15.84 -17.74
N LEU A 73 6.17 -15.44 -16.76
CA LEU A 73 6.54 -14.40 -15.79
C LEU A 73 7.68 -14.85 -14.88
N GLU A 74 7.62 -16.09 -14.41
CA GLU A 74 8.68 -16.70 -13.60
C GLU A 74 10.02 -16.72 -14.34
N ASN A 75 10.03 -17.15 -15.61
CA ASN A 75 11.23 -17.10 -16.45
C ASN A 75 11.75 -15.68 -16.65
N LYS A 76 10.88 -14.68 -16.83
CA LYS A 76 11.29 -13.27 -16.96
C LYS A 76 11.93 -12.75 -15.68
N ILE A 77 11.32 -13.04 -14.53
CA ILE A 77 11.87 -12.65 -13.22
C ILE A 77 13.26 -13.26 -13.02
N GLN A 78 13.42 -14.54 -13.37
CA GLN A 78 14.71 -15.21 -13.25
C GLN A 78 15.78 -14.62 -14.19
N GLU A 79 15.40 -14.24 -15.41
CA GLU A 79 16.31 -13.60 -16.37
C GLU A 79 16.71 -12.19 -15.93
N ASP A 80 15.74 -11.40 -15.48
CA ASP A 80 15.99 -10.05 -14.95
C ASP A 80 16.89 -10.11 -13.71
N HIS A 81 16.70 -11.12 -12.84
CA HIS A 81 17.56 -11.35 -11.69
C HIS A 81 19.01 -11.67 -12.07
N ARG A 82 19.23 -12.58 -13.05
CA ARG A 82 20.58 -12.86 -13.56
C ARG A 82 21.23 -11.61 -14.15
N ARG A 83 20.46 -10.80 -14.87
CA ARG A 83 20.95 -9.54 -15.45
C ARG A 83 21.35 -8.55 -14.38
N GLU A 84 20.57 -8.45 -13.31
CA GLU A 84 20.87 -7.62 -12.14
C GLU A 84 22.16 -8.07 -11.45
N GLU A 85 22.35 -9.38 -11.23
CA GLU A 85 23.56 -9.94 -10.61
C GLU A 85 24.83 -9.56 -11.38
N VAL A 86 24.81 -9.67 -12.72
CA VAL A 86 25.94 -9.29 -13.58
C VAL A 86 26.24 -7.79 -13.48
N LEU A 87 25.20 -6.95 -13.45
CA LEU A 87 25.36 -5.51 -13.30
C LEU A 87 25.97 -5.15 -11.93
N ASN A 88 25.52 -5.80 -10.86
CA ASN A 88 26.06 -5.60 -9.51
C ASN A 88 27.54 -6.01 -9.44
N MET A 89 27.92 -7.15 -10.02
CA MET A 89 29.33 -7.56 -10.10
C MET A 89 30.20 -6.53 -10.85
N ARG A 90 29.71 -6.01 -11.98
CA ARG A 90 30.41 -5.00 -12.77
C ARG A 90 30.54 -3.67 -12.02
N LEU A 91 29.49 -3.28 -11.31
CA LEU A 91 29.49 -2.09 -10.45
C LEU A 91 30.54 -2.24 -9.34
N SER A 92 30.53 -3.36 -8.64
CA SER A 92 31.52 -3.65 -7.58
C SER A 92 32.96 -3.62 -8.10
N THR A 93 33.20 -4.13 -9.31
CA THR A 93 34.53 -4.03 -9.96
C THR A 93 34.93 -2.57 -10.21
N LYS A 94 33.99 -1.74 -10.68
CA LYS A 94 34.24 -0.31 -10.91
C LYS A 94 34.45 0.48 -9.62
N GLU A 95 33.74 0.13 -8.55
CA GLU A 95 33.94 0.71 -7.22
C GLU A 95 35.34 0.38 -6.69
N HIS A 96 35.80 -0.86 -6.89
CA HIS A 96 37.15 -1.25 -6.51
C HIS A 96 38.23 -0.48 -7.28
N GLU A 97 38.10 -0.38 -8.62
CA GLU A 97 39.01 0.42 -9.46
C GLU A 97 39.07 1.89 -9.00
N LEU A 98 37.93 2.49 -8.67
CA LEU A 98 37.88 3.87 -8.14
C LEU A 98 38.61 3.99 -6.80
N GLN A 99 38.45 3.02 -5.91
CA GLN A 99 39.11 3.01 -4.62
C GLN A 99 40.63 2.89 -4.76
N GLU A 100 41.12 2.07 -5.70
CA GLU A 100 42.55 1.98 -6.03
C GLU A 100 43.10 3.31 -6.56
N LEU A 101 42.37 3.98 -7.46
CA LEU A 101 42.77 5.30 -7.97
C LEU A 101 42.83 6.36 -6.87
N ILE A 102 41.87 6.36 -5.94
CA ILE A 102 41.90 7.24 -4.77
C ILE A 102 43.15 6.98 -3.92
N SER A 103 43.46 5.71 -3.65
CA SER A 103 44.66 5.34 -2.90
C SER A 103 45.95 5.81 -3.59
N GLN A 104 46.04 5.65 -4.91
CA GLN A 104 47.19 6.13 -5.68
C GLN A 104 47.33 7.66 -5.63
N VAL A 105 46.22 8.40 -5.72
CA VAL A 105 46.22 9.86 -5.59
C VAL A 105 46.70 10.29 -4.21
N ASP A 106 46.25 9.62 -3.16
CA ASP A 106 46.67 9.94 -1.79
C ASP A 106 48.14 9.60 -1.55
N GLU A 107 48.63 8.50 -2.11
CA GLU A 107 50.06 8.15 -2.08
C GLU A 107 50.90 9.19 -2.83
N LEU A 108 50.47 9.64 -4.02
CA LEU A 108 51.16 10.69 -4.77
C LEU A 108 51.16 12.02 -4.03
N LYS A 109 50.06 12.40 -3.37
CA LYS A 109 50.00 13.60 -2.52
C LYS A 109 50.96 13.51 -1.35
N ARG A 110 51.06 12.34 -0.69
CA ARG A 110 52.02 12.08 0.39
C ARG A 110 53.45 12.14 -0.15
N ALA A 111 53.74 11.51 -1.27
CA ALA A 111 55.04 11.52 -1.92
C ALA A 111 55.46 12.93 -2.36
N GLN A 112 54.53 13.76 -2.86
CA GLN A 112 54.78 15.17 -3.16
C GLN A 112 55.12 15.97 -1.90
N THR A 113 54.43 15.68 -0.79
CA THR A 113 54.71 16.29 0.52
C THR A 113 56.06 15.83 1.09
N SER A 114 56.44 14.56 0.86
CA SER A 114 57.71 13.98 1.33
C SER A 114 58.91 14.26 0.41
N ARG A 115 58.71 14.51 -0.89
CA ARG A 115 59.77 14.94 -1.83
C ARG A 115 60.26 16.38 -1.61
N MET A 116 59.61 17.11 -0.71
CA MET A 116 60.00 18.46 -0.31
C MET A 116 60.47 18.49 1.16
N PRO A 117 61.56 17.78 1.55
CA PRO A 117 62.15 18.01 2.85
C PRO A 117 62.95 19.32 2.81
N GLY A 118 62.33 20.42 3.25
CA GLY A 118 63.06 21.55 3.85
C GLY A 118 63.88 22.49 2.96
N GLN A 119 63.53 22.74 1.68
CA GLN A 119 64.28 23.74 0.88
C GLN A 119 63.48 24.89 0.24
N LEU A 120 62.15 24.79 0.08
CA LEU A 120 61.36 25.99 -0.31
C LEU A 120 60.62 26.66 0.85
N ASN A 121 60.36 25.93 1.94
CA ASN A 121 59.75 26.48 3.15
C ASN A 121 60.77 26.91 4.22
N ASN A 122 62.07 26.62 4.02
CA ASN A 122 63.15 26.91 4.98
C ASN A 122 64.24 27.84 4.41
N TYR A 123 64.01 28.54 3.31
CA TYR A 123 64.76 29.80 3.15
C TYR A 123 64.29 30.70 4.29
N PRO A 124 65.16 31.31 5.11
CA PRO A 124 64.72 32.28 6.10
C PRO A 124 64.22 33.52 5.34
N VAL A 125 63.02 33.43 4.79
CA VAL A 125 62.18 34.59 4.56
C VAL A 125 61.94 35.10 5.96
N ASP A 126 62.47 36.29 6.24
CA ASP A 126 62.24 37.01 7.49
C ASP A 126 60.79 36.78 7.95
N PRO A 127 60.57 36.26 9.18
CA PRO A 127 59.24 36.02 9.71
C PRO A 127 58.29 37.22 9.52
N ALA A 128 58.80 38.45 9.56
CA ALA A 128 58.01 39.65 9.27
C ALA A 128 57.54 39.70 7.80
N VAL A 129 58.41 39.38 6.85
CA VAL A 129 58.08 39.31 5.42
C VAL A 129 57.08 38.19 5.14
N ASN A 130 57.21 37.03 5.78
CA ASN A 130 56.24 35.94 5.64
C ASN A 130 54.86 36.32 6.17
N ILE A 131 54.79 37.00 7.32
CA ILE A 131 53.51 37.50 7.87
C ILE A 131 52.87 38.52 6.91
N ILE A 132 53.67 39.43 6.33
CA ILE A 132 53.18 40.40 5.35
C ILE A 132 52.66 39.69 4.10
N PHE A 133 53.38 38.69 3.59
CA PHE A 133 52.96 37.94 2.41
C PHE A 133 51.72 37.08 2.67
N GLN A 134 51.58 36.51 3.86
CA GLN A 134 50.37 35.80 4.27
C GLN A 134 49.17 36.74 4.38
N LYS A 135 49.34 37.91 5.02
CA LYS A 135 48.30 38.95 5.07
C LYS A 135 47.92 39.44 3.67
N MET A 136 48.90 39.71 2.81
CA MET A 136 48.68 40.13 1.44
C MET A 136 47.94 39.06 0.63
N ASN A 137 48.30 37.77 0.78
CA ASN A 137 47.57 36.67 0.13
C ASN A 137 46.16 36.51 0.67
N GLN A 138 45.96 36.73 1.96
CA GLN A 138 44.63 36.68 2.57
C GLN A 138 43.78 37.84 2.06
N GLU A 139 44.28 39.07 2.08
CA GLU A 139 43.61 40.25 1.52
C GLU A 139 43.35 40.09 0.02
N LEU A 140 44.28 39.52 -0.74
CA LEU A 140 44.10 39.23 -2.16
C LEU A 140 42.98 38.22 -2.38
N LYS A 141 42.92 37.14 -1.58
CA LYS A 141 41.83 36.16 -1.65
C LYS A 141 40.49 36.77 -1.26
N GLU A 142 40.46 37.57 -0.21
CA GLU A 142 39.25 38.26 0.26
C GLU A 142 38.75 39.26 -0.78
N THR A 143 39.63 40.07 -1.37
CA THR A 143 39.28 41.01 -2.43
C THR A 143 38.86 40.31 -3.71
N GLN A 144 39.50 39.20 -4.08
CA GLN A 144 39.10 38.39 -5.24
C GLN A 144 37.73 37.73 -5.01
N ALA A 145 37.44 37.27 -3.79
CA ALA A 145 36.13 36.74 -3.42
C ALA A 145 35.05 37.84 -3.47
N ARG A 146 35.32 39.02 -2.89
CA ARG A 146 34.42 40.18 -2.97
C ARG A 146 34.20 40.65 -4.40
N TYR A 147 35.24 40.62 -5.24
CA TYR A 147 35.13 40.95 -6.66
C TYR A 147 34.23 39.96 -7.39
N LYS A 148 34.44 38.65 -7.19
CA LYS A 148 33.58 37.61 -7.79
C LYS A 148 32.14 37.75 -7.32
N GLN A 149 31.92 37.97 -6.02
CA GLN A 149 30.60 38.20 -5.47
C GLN A 149 29.95 39.46 -6.08
N ALA A 150 30.66 40.58 -6.15
CA ALA A 150 30.15 41.80 -6.78
C ALA A 150 29.89 41.62 -8.30
N GLN A 151 30.69 40.78 -8.97
CA GLN A 151 30.48 40.43 -10.37
C GLN A 151 29.24 39.53 -10.55
N GLU A 152 29.05 38.57 -9.65
CA GLU A 152 27.85 37.73 -9.58
C GLU A 152 26.62 38.58 -9.28
N ASP A 153 26.68 39.48 -8.29
CA ASP A 153 25.62 40.41 -7.94
C ASP A 153 25.30 41.37 -9.08
N LEU A 154 26.31 41.88 -9.80
CA LEU A 154 26.10 42.69 -11.01
C LEU A 154 25.46 41.86 -12.13
N SER A 155 25.85 40.59 -12.27
CA SER A 155 25.22 39.67 -13.24
C SER A 155 23.77 39.34 -12.85
N ALA A 156 23.48 39.23 -11.55
CA ALA A 156 22.16 39.06 -11.00
C ALA A 156 21.33 40.36 -11.08
N TRP A 157 21.95 41.54 -10.99
CA TRP A 157 21.29 42.83 -11.23
C TRP A 157 20.97 43.06 -12.71
N LYS A 158 21.74 42.46 -13.61
CA LYS A 158 21.41 42.34 -15.04
C LYS A 158 20.30 41.31 -15.30
N PHE A 159 19.74 40.68 -14.26
CA PHE A 159 18.57 39.81 -14.39
C PHE A 159 17.41 40.62 -14.98
N THR A 160 17.18 40.39 -16.26
CA THR A 160 16.03 40.94 -16.96
C THR A 160 14.97 39.84 -16.99
N PRO A 161 13.76 40.03 -16.44
CA PRO A 161 12.69 39.03 -16.48
C PRO A 161 12.38 38.53 -17.90
N ASN A 162 12.66 39.38 -18.90
CA ASN A 162 12.45 39.07 -20.32
C ASN A 162 13.64 38.34 -20.99
N SER A 163 14.79 38.20 -20.33
CA SER A 163 15.93 37.45 -20.84
C SER A 163 15.58 35.96 -20.96
N ALA A 164 16.20 35.23 -21.88
CA ALA A 164 15.95 33.79 -22.07
C ALA A 164 16.18 32.98 -20.78
N THR A 165 17.24 33.32 -20.04
CA THR A 165 17.57 32.70 -18.74
C THR A 165 16.55 33.07 -17.67
N GLY A 166 16.13 34.34 -17.58
CA GLY A 166 15.09 34.78 -16.65
C GLY A 166 13.74 34.13 -16.89
N LYS A 167 13.32 34.02 -18.16
CA LYS A 167 12.10 33.30 -18.55
C LYS A 167 12.15 31.82 -18.17
N LYS A 168 13.29 31.15 -18.38
CA LYS A 168 13.47 29.74 -18.00
C LYS A 168 13.40 29.54 -16.48
N LEU A 169 13.99 30.44 -15.70
CA LEU A 169 13.94 30.40 -14.25
C LEU A 169 12.51 30.63 -13.75
N VAL A 170 11.80 31.65 -14.25
CA VAL A 170 10.40 31.91 -13.88
C VAL A 170 9.50 30.74 -14.27
N ALA A 171 9.71 30.14 -15.45
CA ALA A 171 8.98 28.93 -15.85
C ALA A 171 9.25 27.76 -14.89
N LYS A 172 10.50 27.59 -14.45
CA LYS A 172 10.86 26.55 -13.48
C LYS A 172 10.25 26.82 -12.10
N CYS A 173 10.25 28.06 -11.63
CA CYS A 173 9.57 28.43 -10.38
C CYS A 173 8.07 28.19 -10.45
N LYS A 174 7.41 28.56 -11.56
CA LYS A 174 5.99 28.25 -11.79
C LYS A 174 5.73 26.75 -11.75
N GLN A 175 6.57 25.96 -12.43
CA GLN A 175 6.48 24.50 -12.42
C GLN A 175 6.62 23.92 -11.00
N LEU A 176 7.59 24.40 -10.22
CA LEU A 176 7.80 23.94 -8.84
C LEU A 176 6.63 24.32 -7.92
N ILE A 177 6.01 25.48 -8.11
CA ILE A 177 4.80 25.88 -7.36
C ILE A 177 3.66 24.91 -7.67
N THR A 178 3.40 24.63 -8.95
CA THR A 178 2.34 23.69 -9.34
C THR A 178 2.60 22.27 -8.86
N GLU A 179 3.86 21.83 -8.85
CA GLU A 179 4.25 20.51 -8.35
C GLU A 179 4.05 20.41 -6.83
N ASN A 180 4.41 21.45 -6.07
CA ASN A 180 4.17 21.49 -4.63
C ASN A 180 2.69 21.53 -4.27
N GLU A 181 1.88 22.28 -5.04
CA GLU A 181 0.42 22.30 -4.87
C GLU A 181 -0.18 20.90 -5.11
N GLU A 182 0.25 20.21 -6.16
CA GLU A 182 -0.19 18.85 -6.48
C GLU A 182 0.26 17.83 -5.43
N LEU A 183 1.50 17.91 -4.93
CA LEU A 183 1.97 17.08 -3.82
C LEU A 183 1.16 17.32 -2.54
N GLY A 184 0.83 18.58 -2.24
CA GLY A 184 -0.04 18.94 -1.12
C GLY A 184 -1.44 18.35 -1.27
N LYS A 185 -2.00 18.39 -2.48
CA LYS A 185 -3.29 17.80 -2.81
C LYS A 185 -3.27 16.28 -2.64
N GLN A 186 -2.29 15.60 -3.25
CA GLN A 186 -2.12 14.14 -3.14
C GLN A 186 -1.93 13.69 -1.68
N LEU A 187 -1.19 14.46 -0.87
CA LEU A 187 -1.02 14.16 0.55
C LEU A 187 -2.34 14.31 1.31
N SER A 188 -3.12 15.36 1.03
CA SER A 188 -4.43 15.55 1.65
C SER A 188 -5.42 14.46 1.25
N GLU A 189 -5.47 14.10 -0.03
CA GLU A 189 -6.35 13.05 -0.57
C GLU A 189 -5.99 11.69 -0.01
N GLY A 190 -4.70 11.36 0.09
CA GLY A 190 -4.23 10.10 0.66
C GLY A 190 -4.58 9.93 2.13
N ARG A 191 -4.49 11.01 2.93
CA ARG A 191 -4.89 10.98 4.35
C ARG A 191 -6.41 10.85 4.50
N VAL A 192 -7.19 11.57 3.69
CA VAL A 192 -8.66 11.52 3.71
C VAL A 192 -9.14 10.13 3.30
N ALA A 193 -8.63 9.56 2.20
CA ALA A 193 -9.00 8.23 1.75
C ALA A 193 -8.73 7.14 2.81
N ARG A 194 -7.60 7.26 3.54
CA ARG A 194 -7.28 6.35 4.65
C ARG A 194 -8.27 6.47 5.81
N LEU A 195 -8.65 7.70 6.17
CA LEU A 195 -9.63 7.95 7.23
C LEU A 195 -11.03 7.48 6.83
N GLU A 196 -11.43 7.67 5.57
CA GLU A 196 -12.71 7.18 5.03
C GLU A 196 -12.79 5.66 5.02
N ALA A 197 -11.70 4.97 4.64
CA ALA A 197 -11.62 3.51 4.69
C ALA A 197 -11.74 2.99 6.14
N GLN A 198 -11.05 3.64 7.09
CA GLN A 198 -11.17 3.30 8.51
C GLN A 198 -12.58 3.57 9.06
N LEU A 199 -13.20 4.67 8.66
CA LEU A 199 -14.58 5.01 9.03
C LEU A 199 -15.57 3.97 8.50
N ALA A 200 -15.41 3.54 7.23
CA ALA A 200 -16.25 2.51 6.62
C ALA A 200 -16.12 1.16 7.33
N LEU A 201 -14.89 0.78 7.73
CA LEU A 201 -14.65 -0.42 8.53
C LEU A 201 -15.35 -0.35 9.89
N GLN A 202 -15.24 0.79 10.60
CA GLN A 202 -15.88 1.01 11.90
C GLN A 202 -17.40 0.99 11.81
N LYS A 203 -17.99 1.55 10.75
CA LYS A 203 -19.44 1.49 10.50
C LYS A 203 -19.91 0.05 10.33
N ASN A 204 -19.20 -0.74 9.52
CA ASN A 204 -19.51 -2.17 9.35
C ASN A 204 -19.42 -2.94 10.68
N TYR A 205 -18.35 -2.71 11.46
CA TYR A 205 -18.18 -3.34 12.76
C TYR A 205 -19.32 -2.99 13.73
N THR A 206 -19.68 -1.71 13.79
CA THR A 206 -20.81 -1.22 14.61
C THR A 206 -22.13 -1.87 14.17
N GLN A 207 -22.35 -2.02 12.86
CA GLN A 207 -23.55 -2.64 12.32
C GLN A 207 -23.62 -4.14 12.65
N GLN A 208 -22.49 -4.85 12.59
CA GLN A 208 -22.40 -6.25 13.03
C GLN A 208 -22.70 -6.40 14.52
N LEU A 209 -22.15 -5.53 15.37
CA LEU A 209 -22.44 -5.53 16.81
C LEU A 209 -23.91 -5.24 17.10
N LYS A 210 -24.54 -4.29 16.39
CA LYS A 210 -25.97 -4.02 16.52
C LYS A 210 -26.80 -5.25 16.13
N LYS A 211 -26.45 -5.91 15.02
CA LYS A 211 -27.14 -7.13 14.58
C LYS A 211 -26.99 -8.26 15.61
N SER A 212 -25.78 -8.50 16.11
CA SER A 212 -25.53 -9.49 17.15
C SER A 212 -26.30 -9.19 18.45
N ARG A 213 -26.42 -7.91 18.82
CA ARG A 213 -27.26 -7.48 19.95
C ARG A 213 -28.74 -7.78 19.71
N GLU A 214 -29.25 -7.51 18.51
CA GLU A 214 -30.63 -7.79 18.14
C GLU A 214 -30.93 -9.30 18.24
N GLU A 215 -30.04 -10.12 17.68
CA GLU A 215 -30.11 -11.58 17.74
C GLU A 215 -30.10 -12.08 19.20
N LEU A 216 -29.22 -11.53 20.04
CA LEU A 216 -29.15 -11.89 21.46
C LEU A 216 -30.42 -11.47 22.22
N ASN A 217 -30.94 -10.27 21.97
CA ASN A 217 -32.20 -9.82 22.56
C ASN A 217 -33.37 -10.74 22.18
N GLN A 218 -33.40 -11.22 20.93
CA GLN A 218 -34.42 -12.17 20.50
C GLN A 218 -34.32 -13.51 21.26
N VAL A 219 -33.10 -13.99 21.51
CA VAL A 219 -32.88 -15.19 22.34
C VAL A 219 -33.37 -14.96 23.78
N VAL A 220 -33.13 -13.79 24.36
CA VAL A 220 -33.62 -13.46 25.71
C VAL A 220 -35.16 -13.51 25.75
N LEU A 221 -35.84 -12.92 24.76
CA LEU A 221 -37.30 -12.96 24.69
C LEU A 221 -37.85 -14.39 24.57
N GLN A 222 -37.21 -15.22 23.75
CA GLN A 222 -37.59 -16.65 23.64
C GLN A 222 -37.43 -17.39 24.96
N LEU A 223 -36.35 -17.12 25.71
CA LEU A 223 -36.14 -17.71 27.02
C LEU A 223 -37.18 -17.24 28.05
N ASP A 224 -37.60 -15.98 28.00
CA ASP A 224 -38.67 -15.46 28.86
C ASP A 224 -40.02 -16.16 28.55
N GLU A 225 -40.36 -16.33 27.27
CA GLU A 225 -41.57 -17.08 26.85
C GLU A 225 -41.54 -18.53 27.32
N GLU A 226 -40.40 -19.22 27.17
CA GLU A 226 -40.23 -20.59 27.66
C GLU A 226 -40.35 -20.66 29.19
N LEU A 227 -39.80 -19.67 29.92
CA LEU A 227 -39.89 -19.58 31.38
C LEU A 227 -41.35 -19.42 31.84
N GLU A 228 -42.14 -18.55 31.19
CA GLU A 228 -43.56 -18.37 31.48
C GLU A 228 -44.37 -19.66 31.20
N ALA A 229 -44.05 -20.36 30.10
CA ALA A 229 -44.66 -21.65 29.79
C ALA A 229 -44.33 -22.70 30.87
N PHE A 230 -43.07 -22.80 31.28
CA PHE A 230 -42.66 -23.69 32.37
C PHE A 230 -43.33 -23.32 33.69
N GLN A 231 -43.38 -22.04 34.07
CA GLN A 231 -44.12 -21.59 35.25
C GLN A 231 -45.60 -21.99 35.20
N SER A 232 -46.24 -21.86 34.04
CA SER A 232 -47.62 -22.30 33.84
C SER A 232 -47.79 -23.80 34.06
N THR A 233 -46.85 -24.62 33.57
CA THR A 233 -46.88 -26.08 33.82
C THR A 233 -46.66 -26.43 35.28
N VAL A 234 -45.77 -25.73 35.99
CA VAL A 234 -45.51 -25.92 37.42
C VAL A 234 -46.78 -25.63 38.22
N LEU A 235 -47.44 -24.49 37.99
CA LEU A 235 -48.70 -24.14 38.66
C LEU A 235 -49.80 -25.17 38.40
N ALA A 236 -49.92 -25.69 37.18
CA ALA A 236 -50.90 -26.71 36.85
C ALA A 236 -50.64 -28.03 37.60
N LEU A 237 -49.37 -28.40 37.79
CA LEU A 237 -48.99 -29.57 38.59
C LEU A 237 -49.22 -29.33 40.09
N GLU A 238 -48.88 -28.15 40.60
CA GLU A 238 -49.16 -27.76 41.99
C GLU A 238 -50.65 -27.83 42.30
N ASN A 239 -51.51 -27.30 41.42
CA ASN A 239 -52.96 -27.37 41.58
C ASN A 239 -53.48 -28.81 41.62
N LYS A 240 -52.97 -29.69 40.75
CA LYS A 240 -53.34 -31.12 40.76
C LYS A 240 -52.93 -31.80 42.06
N ILE A 241 -51.76 -31.47 42.61
CA ILE A 241 -51.30 -31.99 43.90
C ILE A 241 -52.21 -31.46 45.01
N THR A 242 -52.50 -30.16 45.05
CA THR A 242 -53.38 -29.57 46.07
C THR A 242 -54.79 -30.16 46.01
N ASP A 243 -55.35 -30.34 44.81
CA ASP A 243 -56.67 -30.95 44.62
C ASP A 243 -56.68 -32.40 45.12
N SER A 244 -55.66 -33.19 44.76
CA SER A 244 -55.52 -34.58 45.22
C SER A 244 -55.38 -34.67 46.74
N THR A 245 -54.59 -33.79 47.36
CA THR A 245 -54.44 -33.71 48.82
C THR A 245 -55.69 -33.21 49.54
N ASN A 246 -56.50 -32.33 48.92
CA ASN A 246 -57.78 -31.87 49.47
C ASN A 246 -58.88 -32.94 49.35
N THR A 247 -58.86 -33.76 48.30
CA THR A 247 -59.82 -34.86 48.15
C THR A 247 -59.57 -36.03 49.10
N GLU A 248 -58.34 -36.23 49.58
CA GLU A 248 -58.01 -37.35 50.47
C GLU A 248 -58.24 -37.06 51.97
N HIS A 249 -58.44 -35.81 52.43
CA HIS A 249 -58.72 -35.52 53.85
C HIS A 249 -59.61 -34.27 54.10
N PRO A 250 -60.88 -34.42 54.53
CA PRO A 250 -61.63 -33.33 55.14
C PRO A 250 -61.17 -33.19 56.61
N LYS A 251 -60.34 -32.20 56.93
CA LYS A 251 -60.01 -31.91 58.35
C LYS A 251 -61.05 -30.98 59.00
N PRO A 252 -61.44 -31.26 60.25
CA PRO A 252 -62.55 -30.59 60.92
C PRO A 252 -62.16 -29.20 61.42
N LYS A 253 -63.17 -28.35 61.59
CA LYS A 253 -63.08 -27.06 62.30
C LYS A 253 -62.61 -27.28 63.74
N SER A 254 -61.57 -26.58 64.15
CA SER A 254 -61.34 -26.25 65.56
C SER A 254 -60.79 -24.83 65.71
N GLN A 255 -61.49 -24.03 66.51
CA GLN A 255 -61.09 -22.73 67.02
C GLN A 255 -59.75 -22.81 67.79
N SER A 256 -58.92 -21.77 67.75
CA SER A 256 -58.50 -20.97 68.92
C SER A 256 -57.19 -20.17 68.71
N LYS A 257 -57.33 -18.86 68.94
CA LYS A 257 -56.46 -17.93 69.69
C LYS A 257 -54.94 -17.84 69.42
N SER A 258 -54.55 -16.61 69.07
CA SER A 258 -53.43 -15.79 69.59
C SER A 258 -51.99 -16.31 69.54
N SER A 259 -51.12 -15.58 68.84
CA SER A 259 -50.14 -14.68 69.46
C SER A 259 -49.32 -13.91 68.42
N LYS A 260 -48.97 -12.68 68.79
CA LYS A 260 -48.11 -11.73 68.07
C LYS A 260 -46.64 -12.15 68.15
N SER A 261 -45.87 -11.76 67.12
CA SER A 261 -44.49 -11.21 67.13
C SER A 261 -43.77 -11.68 65.87
N SER A 262 -42.76 -11.07 65.26
CA SER A 262 -42.12 -9.75 65.22
C SER A 262 -40.92 -9.93 64.26
N SER A 263 -40.45 -8.83 63.64
CA SER A 263 -39.09 -8.63 63.08
C SER A 263 -38.82 -9.16 61.66
N LYS A 264 -38.58 -8.28 60.67
CA LYS A 264 -37.29 -7.64 60.29
C LYS A 264 -36.25 -8.72 59.89
N GLN A 265 -35.74 -8.77 58.67
CA GLN A 265 -35.11 -7.71 57.85
C GLN A 265 -35.33 -7.96 56.36
#